data_AF-A0A7W9HQJ4-F1
#
_entry.id   AF-A0A7W9HQJ4-F1
#
_cell.length_a   1.000
_cell.length_b   1.000
_cell.length_c   1.000
_cell.angle_alpha   90.00
_cell.angle_beta   90.00
_cell.angle_gamma   90.00
#
_symmetry.space_group_name_H-M   'P 1'
#
loop_
_entity.id
_entity.type
_entity.pdbx_description
1 polymer ?
#
loop_
_entity_poly.entity_id
_entity_poly.type
_entity_poly.pdbx_seq_one_letter_code
_entity_poly.pdbx_strand_id
1 'polypeptide(L)'
;MAYDRFLDELAHSGCLALGYRVTGPEPLPRLCVKHLRGADRVIVAFPTPRTAWILLVGPHDDDPGRDLYETLYELAGVRPKLSEKRTKPPCCEDAAPPIADADLVDDLVARARALAKSRRRSP
;
A
#
# COMPACT_ATOMS: atom_id res chain seq x y z
N MET A 1 -19.48 3.45 -4.36
CA MET A 1 -18.73 4.29 -3.37
C MET A 1 -17.32 4.56 -3.88
N ALA A 2 -16.48 5.35 -3.19
CA ALA A 2 -15.13 5.69 -3.67
C ALA A 2 -14.22 4.47 -3.84
N TYR A 3 -14.37 3.47 -2.96
CA TYR A 3 -13.64 2.20 -3.06
C TYR A 3 -14.08 1.37 -4.28
N ASP A 4 -15.38 1.24 -4.54
CA ASP A 4 -15.88 0.48 -5.70
C ASP A 4 -15.38 1.07 -7.03
N ARG A 5 -15.39 2.41 -7.15
CA ARG A 5 -14.83 3.09 -8.32
C ARG A 5 -13.33 2.77 -8.49
N PHE A 6 -12.59 2.75 -7.38
CA PHE A 6 -11.19 2.36 -7.41
C PHE A 6 -11.01 0.90 -7.87
N LEU A 7 -11.86 -0.02 -7.43
CA LEU A 7 -11.82 -1.42 -7.89
C LEU A 7 -12.07 -1.52 -9.39
N ASP A 8 -13.06 -0.78 -9.91
CA ASP A 8 -13.36 -0.73 -11.35
C ASP A 8 -12.16 -0.18 -12.15
N GLU A 9 -11.57 0.93 -11.69
CA GLU A 9 -10.37 1.52 -12.30
C GLU A 9 -9.18 0.55 -12.26
N LEU A 10 -8.94 -0.11 -11.12
CA LEU A 10 -7.84 -1.06 -10.95
C LEU A 10 -8.01 -2.28 -11.85
N ALA A 11 -9.23 -2.82 -11.96
CA ALA A 11 -9.53 -3.95 -12.84
C ALA A 11 -9.36 -3.60 -14.32
N HIS A 12 -9.68 -2.36 -14.71
CA HIS A 12 -9.60 -1.92 -16.09
C HIS A 12 -8.19 -1.47 -16.51
N SER A 13 -7.46 -0.79 -15.62
CA SER A 13 -6.22 -0.08 -15.95
C SER A 13 -4.99 -0.57 -15.19
N GLY A 14 -5.13 -1.55 -14.29
CA GLY A 14 -4.02 -2.13 -13.54
C GLY A 14 -3.24 -1.06 -12.78
N CYS A 15 -1.91 -1.05 -12.92
CA CYS A 15 -1.05 -0.12 -12.20
C CYS A 15 -1.34 1.36 -12.52
N LEU A 16 -1.92 1.66 -13.69
CA LEU A 16 -2.20 3.04 -14.12
C LEU A 16 -3.34 3.66 -13.30
N ALA A 17 -4.15 2.83 -12.64
CA ALA A 17 -5.17 3.30 -11.73
C ALA A 17 -4.58 3.85 -10.41
N LEU A 18 -3.30 3.63 -10.14
CA LEU A 18 -2.62 4.03 -8.91
C LEU A 18 -1.91 5.37 -9.11
N GLY A 19 -1.54 6.02 -8.01
CA GLY A 19 -0.83 7.30 -8.03
C GLY A 19 0.70 7.13 -8.09
N TYR A 20 1.28 6.62 -7.02
CA TYR A 20 2.75 6.64 -6.82
C TYR A 20 3.27 5.41 -6.06
N ARG A 21 4.58 5.15 -6.14
CA ARG A 21 5.28 4.15 -5.33
C ARG A 21 5.61 4.69 -3.94
N VAL A 22 5.60 3.85 -2.92
CA VAL A 22 6.02 4.25 -1.57
C VAL A 22 7.54 4.40 -1.55
N THR A 23 8.04 5.58 -1.19
CA THR A 23 9.48 5.82 -1.06
C THR A 23 10.01 5.35 0.29
N GLY A 24 11.19 4.73 0.27
CA GLY A 24 11.89 4.25 1.46
C GLY A 24 12.72 2.99 1.15
N PRO A 25 13.23 2.30 2.20
CA PRO A 25 13.90 1.02 2.03
C PRO A 25 12.96 -0.05 1.48
N GLU A 26 13.52 -1.11 0.90
CA GLU A 26 12.75 -2.31 0.54
C GLU A 26 11.98 -2.85 1.77
N PRO A 27 10.73 -3.32 1.59
CA PRO A 27 10.01 -3.52 0.32
C PRO A 27 9.22 -2.30 -0.20
N LEU A 28 9.35 -1.12 0.43
CA LEU A 28 8.44 0.01 0.15
C LEU A 28 8.37 0.44 -1.33
N PRO A 29 9.49 0.55 -2.07
CA PRO A 29 9.45 0.92 -3.49
C PRO A 29 8.66 -0.04 -4.39
N ARG A 30 8.33 -1.25 -3.91
CA ARG A 30 7.50 -2.24 -4.62
C ARG A 30 6.00 -2.06 -4.41
N LEU A 31 5.60 -1.10 -3.59
CA LEU A 31 4.21 -0.90 -3.19
C LEU A 31 3.68 0.39 -3.80
N CYS A 32 2.44 0.36 -4.29
CA CYS A 32 1.76 1.49 -4.89
C CYS A 32 0.65 2.05 -4.01
N VAL A 33 0.37 3.34 -4.15
CA VAL A 33 -0.64 4.07 -3.39
C VAL A 33 -1.70 4.65 -4.31
N LYS A 34 -2.97 4.57 -3.92
CA LYS A 34 -4.06 5.37 -4.49
C LYS A 34 -4.76 6.17 -3.40
N HIS A 35 -5.06 7.43 -3.69
CA HIS A 35 -5.95 8.24 -2.85
C HIS A 35 -7.41 7.89 -3.16
N LEU A 36 -8.22 7.70 -2.12
CA LEU A 36 -9.67 7.59 -2.24
C LEU A 36 -10.31 8.93 -1.83
N ARG A 37 -11.42 8.90 -1.09
CA ARG A 37 -12.11 10.09 -0.59
C ARG A 37 -11.37 10.65 0.62
N GLY A 38 -11.09 11.95 0.62
CA GLY A 38 -10.46 12.64 1.76
C GLY A 38 -9.06 12.08 2.08
N ALA A 39 -8.86 11.71 3.34
CA ALA A 39 -7.59 11.18 3.84
C ALA A 39 -7.33 9.72 3.45
N ASP A 40 -8.35 9.00 2.96
CA ASP A 40 -8.23 7.56 2.72
C ASP A 40 -7.24 7.22 1.61
N ARG A 41 -6.47 6.16 1.84
CA ARG A 41 -5.46 5.60 0.96
C ARG A 41 -5.66 4.10 0.82
N VAL A 42 -5.22 3.57 -0.32
CA VAL A 42 -5.08 2.14 -0.56
C VAL A 42 -3.61 1.85 -0.87
N ILE A 43 -3.08 0.79 -0.26
CA ILE A 43 -1.76 0.23 -0.59
C ILE A 43 -1.96 -1.05 -1.41
N VAL A 44 -1.31 -1.12 -2.56
CA VAL A 44 -1.41 -2.23 -3.52
C VAL A 44 -0.03 -2.78 -3.85
N ALA A 45 0.09 -4.10 -3.91
CA ALA A 45 1.25 -4.81 -4.45
C ALA A 45 0.88 -5.55 -5.74
N PHE A 46 1.87 -5.75 -6.61
CA PHE A 46 1.71 -6.47 -7.86
C PHE A 46 2.69 -7.66 -7.92
N PRO A 47 2.27 -8.89 -7.56
CA PRO A 47 3.12 -10.07 -7.74
C PRO A 47 3.35 -10.44 -9.20
N THR A 48 2.43 -10.03 -10.07
CA THR A 48 2.59 -10.08 -11.53
C THR A 48 1.95 -8.82 -12.12
N PRO A 49 2.26 -8.45 -13.38
CA PRO A 49 1.62 -7.31 -14.03
C PRO A 49 0.09 -7.37 -14.11
N ARG A 50 -0.51 -8.57 -14.00
CA ARG A 50 -1.97 -8.79 -14.13
C ARG A 50 -2.67 -9.08 -12.80
N THR A 51 -1.93 -9.18 -11.71
CA THR A 51 -2.48 -9.51 -10.39
C THR A 51 -2.19 -8.37 -9.45
N ALA A 52 -3.23 -7.80 -8.84
CA ALA A 52 -3.12 -6.75 -7.85
C ALA A 52 -3.61 -7.27 -6.50
N TRP A 53 -2.85 -7.00 -5.44
CA TRP A 53 -3.20 -7.31 -4.06
C TRP A 53 -3.38 -6.03 -3.27
N ILE A 54 -4.60 -5.81 -2.79
CA ILE A 54 -4.89 -4.71 -1.88
C ILE A 54 -4.47 -5.14 -0.46
N LEU A 55 -3.41 -4.52 0.04
CA LEU A 55 -2.82 -4.88 1.34
C LEU A 55 -3.47 -4.12 2.50
N LEU A 56 -3.71 -2.83 2.31
CA LEU A 56 -4.26 -1.93 3.32
C LEU A 56 -5.21 -0.92 2.70
N VAL A 57 -6.27 -0.60 3.46
CA VAL A 57 -7.17 0.53 3.20
C VAL A 57 -7.37 1.27 4.52
N GLY A 58 -7.20 2.58 4.52
CA GLY A 58 -7.34 3.39 5.73
C GLY A 58 -6.91 4.85 5.53
N PRO A 59 -7.12 5.71 6.53
CA PRO A 59 -6.75 7.12 6.45
C PRO A 59 -5.23 7.29 6.53
N HIS A 60 -4.71 8.26 5.79
CA HIS A 60 -3.47 8.93 6.16
C HIS A 60 -3.83 10.03 7.16
N ASP A 61 -3.48 9.81 8.42
CA ASP A 61 -3.78 10.67 9.56
C ASP A 61 -2.48 11.05 10.27
N ASP A 62 -2.50 12.12 11.06
CA ASP A 62 -1.39 12.49 11.94
C ASP A 62 -1.57 11.88 13.36
N ASP A 63 -2.75 11.32 13.66
CA ASP A 63 -3.06 10.59 14.90
C ASP A 63 -2.28 9.25 15.00
N PRO A 64 -1.39 9.07 16.00
CA PRO A 64 -0.65 7.83 16.18
C PRO A 64 -1.55 6.62 16.36
N GLY A 65 -1.24 5.52 15.68
CA GLY A 65 -2.01 4.27 15.69
C GLY A 65 -3.21 4.25 14.75
N ARG A 66 -3.54 5.38 14.10
CA ARG A 66 -4.61 5.47 13.09
C ARG A 66 -4.07 5.69 11.68
N ASP A 67 -2.83 6.16 11.57
CA ASP A 67 -2.17 6.36 10.28
C ASP A 67 -1.90 5.01 9.57
N LEU A 68 -2.34 4.95 8.32
CA LEU A 68 -2.08 3.85 7.42
C LEU A 68 -0.57 3.65 7.18
N TYR A 69 0.25 4.71 7.15
CA TYR A 69 1.68 4.54 6.91
C TYR A 69 2.43 3.95 8.10
N GLU A 70 2.04 4.26 9.34
CA GLU A 70 2.57 3.55 10.51
C GLU A 70 2.28 2.05 10.43
N THR A 71 1.04 1.68 10.09
CA THR A 71 0.65 0.28 9.90
C THR A 71 1.47 -0.36 8.76
N LEU A 72 1.65 0.35 7.65
CA LEU A 72 2.46 -0.13 6.54
C LEU A 72 3.92 -0.39 6.95
N TYR A 73 4.54 0.50 7.72
CA TYR A 73 5.93 0.34 8.15
C TYR A 73 6.10 -0.82 9.12
N GLU A 74 5.14 -1.03 10.02
CA GLU A 74 5.08 -2.22 10.87
C GLU A 74 5.00 -3.51 10.04
N LEU A 75 4.14 -3.54 9.01
CA LEU A 75 4.03 -4.69 8.10
C LEU A 75 5.31 -4.97 7.33
N ALA A 76 5.91 -3.90 6.79
CA ALA A 76 7.15 -3.98 6.02
C ALA A 76 8.38 -4.23 6.90
N GLY A 77 8.26 -4.14 8.23
CA GLY A 77 9.37 -4.35 9.16
C GLY A 77 10.44 -3.24 9.08
N VAL A 78 10.06 -2.04 8.64
CA VAL A 78 10.98 -0.92 8.41
C VAL A 78 10.65 0.26 9.31
N ARG A 79 11.65 1.10 9.59
CA ARG A 79 11.45 2.41 10.22
C ARG A 79 12.15 3.49 9.40
N PRO A 80 11.46 4.06 8.39
CA PRO A 80 12.05 5.08 7.53
C PRO A 80 12.40 6.33 8.35
N LYS A 81 13.53 6.97 8.05
CA LYS A 81 13.85 8.28 8.60
C LYS A 81 12.93 9.31 7.95
N LEU A 82 11.93 9.79 8.69
CA LEU A 82 10.90 10.71 8.18
C LEU A 82 11.43 12.11 7.83
N SER A 83 12.67 12.43 8.20
CA SER A 83 13.29 13.75 8.00
C SER A 83 13.75 14.03 6.56
N GLU A 84 13.78 13.03 5.67
CA GLU A 84 14.18 13.21 4.28
C GLU A 84 13.00 13.53 3.37
N LYS A 85 13.20 14.49 2.46
CA LYS A 85 12.18 14.91 1.48
C LYS A 85 11.88 13.74 0.53
N ARG A 86 10.79 13.03 0.79
CA ARG A 86 10.34 11.90 -0.01
C ARG A 86 9.84 12.35 -1.39
N THR A 87 10.32 11.69 -2.42
CA THR A 87 9.74 11.80 -3.77
C THR A 87 8.51 10.89 -3.89
N LYS A 88 7.64 11.19 -4.86
CA LYS A 88 6.47 10.37 -5.20
C LYS A 88 6.58 9.94 -6.66
N PRO A 89 7.48 8.98 -6.98
CA PRO A 89 7.59 8.47 -8.33
C PRO A 89 6.27 7.80 -8.73
N PRO A 90 5.86 7.89 -10.01
CA PRO A 90 4.61 7.26 -10.47
C PRO A 90 4.61 5.76 -10.17
N CYS A 91 3.44 5.18 -9.90
CA CYS A 91 3.34 3.74 -9.64
C CYS A 91 3.88 2.95 -10.83
N CYS A 92 3.30 3.17 -12.02
CA CYS A 92 3.85 2.58 -13.24
C CYS A 92 5.05 3.36 -13.76
N GLU A 93 5.96 2.61 -14.34
CA GLU A 93 6.98 3.12 -15.25
C GLU A 93 6.86 2.32 -16.53
N ASP A 94 6.74 3.02 -17.67
CA ASP A 94 6.45 2.41 -18.98
C ASP A 94 5.26 1.44 -18.95
N ALA A 95 4.19 1.81 -18.24
CA ALA A 95 2.98 1.02 -18.00
C ALA A 95 3.18 -0.32 -17.26
N ALA A 96 4.35 -0.55 -16.67
CA ALA A 96 4.63 -1.71 -15.82
C ALA A 96 4.58 -1.34 -14.33
N PRO A 97 3.91 -2.15 -13.48
CA PRO A 97 3.99 -1.96 -12.03
C PRO A 97 5.37 -2.34 -11.48
N PRO A 98 5.74 -1.81 -10.31
CA PRO A 98 6.89 -2.33 -9.59
C PRO A 98 6.52 -3.71 -9.04
N ILE A 99 7.19 -4.76 -9.54
CA ILE A 99 6.89 -6.13 -9.13
C ILE A 99 7.42 -6.37 -7.72
N ALA A 100 6.54 -6.90 -6.86
CA ALA A 100 6.89 -7.44 -5.55
C ALA A 100 6.86 -8.97 -5.64
N ASP A 101 7.91 -9.68 -5.25
CA ASP A 101 7.93 -11.15 -5.36
C ASP A 101 6.75 -11.79 -4.61
N ALA A 102 6.23 -12.91 -5.11
CA ALA A 102 5.03 -13.54 -4.55
C ALA A 102 5.17 -13.87 -3.06
N ASP A 103 6.32 -14.40 -2.65
CA ASP A 103 6.64 -14.71 -1.25
C ASP A 103 6.58 -13.46 -0.36
N LEU A 104 7.07 -12.31 -0.87
CA LEU A 104 6.98 -11.03 -0.17
C LEU A 104 5.52 -10.59 -0.01
N VAL A 105 4.69 -10.74 -1.05
CA VAL A 105 3.27 -10.41 -0.98
C VAL A 105 2.56 -11.30 0.03
N ASP A 106 2.81 -12.60 0.03
CA ASP A 106 2.23 -13.56 0.96
C ASP A 106 2.63 -13.24 2.42
N ASP A 107 3.90 -12.91 2.66
CA ASP A 107 4.40 -12.48 3.96
C ASP A 107 3.72 -11.18 4.44
N LEU A 108 3.56 -10.19 3.58
CA LEU A 108 2.86 -8.93 3.90
C LEU A 108 1.39 -9.19 4.23
N VAL A 109 0.70 -10.06 3.47
CA VAL A 109 -0.69 -10.44 3.72
C VAL A 109 -0.81 -11.19 5.06
N ALA A 110 0.10 -12.11 5.36
CA ALA A 110 0.11 -12.85 6.62
C ALA A 110 0.26 -11.89 7.82
N ARG A 111 1.21 -10.94 7.75
CA ARG A 111 1.40 -9.90 8.77
C ARG A 111 0.18 -8.99 8.90
N ALA A 112 -0.44 -8.58 7.79
CA ALA A 112 -1.65 -7.76 7.80
C ALA A 112 -2.81 -8.45 8.53
N ARG A 113 -3.01 -9.74 8.26
CA ARG A 113 -4.02 -10.55 8.96
C ARG A 113 -3.72 -10.67 10.45
N ALA A 114 -2.47 -10.87 10.83
CA ALA A 114 -2.06 -10.96 12.23
C ALA A 114 -2.33 -9.64 12.99
N LEU A 115 -1.97 -8.48 12.40
CA LEU A 115 -2.24 -7.17 12.99
C LEU A 115 -3.75 -6.92 13.15
N ALA A 116 -4.54 -7.20 12.11
CA ALA A 116 -5.99 -7.06 12.17
C ALA A 116 -6.61 -7.92 13.28
N LYS A 117 -6.10 -9.14 13.48
CA LYS A 117 -6.54 -10.05 14.55
C LYS A 117 -6.14 -9.53 15.94
N SER A 118 -4.95 -8.97 16.08
CA SER A 118 -4.48 -8.36 17.34
C SER A 118 -5.35 -7.17 17.75
N ARG A 119 -5.60 -6.24 16.83
CA ARG A 119 -6.42 -5.04 17.08
C ARG A 119 -7.87 -5.36 17.45
N ARG A 120 -8.44 -6.45 16.93
CA ARG A 120 -9.78 -6.93 17.34
C ARG A 120 -9.82 -7.53 18.75
N ARG A 121 -8.68 -7.89 19.32
CA ARG A 121 -8.57 -8.54 20.64
C ARG A 121 -8.19 -7.57 21.76
N SER A 122 -7.69 -6.39 21.43
CA SER A 122 -7.48 -5.31 22.39
C SER A 122 -8.84 -4.68 22.74
N PRO A 123 -9.20 -4.59 24.04
CA PRO A 123 -10.47 -4.01 24.49
C PRO A 123 -10.57 -2.50 24.26
#